data_AF-A0A4T0IVC3-F1
#
_entry.id   AF-A0A4T0IVC3-F1
#
_cell.length_a   1.000
_cell.length_b   1.000
_cell.length_c   1.000
_cell.angle_alpha   90.00
_cell.angle_beta   90.00
_cell.angle_gamma   90.00
#
_symmetry.space_group_name_H-M   'P 1'
#
loop_
_entity.id
_entity.type
_entity.pdbx_description
1 polymer ?
#
loop_
_entity_poly.entity_id
_entity_poly.type
_entity_poly.pdbx_seq_one_letter_code
_entity_poly.pdbx_strand_id
1 'polypeptide(L)'
;QEETQEEPQQESEDKEEEEEEEEEEEPEDIYPAIREECENNSHVAHLKHHFEHCNEKVEAGKGFEGENCAEEMRNPVSKPQHAHTPLTPYSFLHAVDDCAAPKLFTKLV
;
A
#
# COMPACT_ATOMS: atom_id res chain seq x y z
N GLN A 1 42.81 35.93 -36.34
CA GLN A 1 43.49 34.63 -36.60
C GLN A 1 43.11 33.76 -35.41
N GLU A 2 42.30 32.72 -35.55
CA GLU A 2 42.23 31.78 -36.66
C GLU A 2 40.78 31.25 -36.80
N GLU A 3 40.27 31.26 -38.03
CA GLU A 3 39.08 30.52 -38.47
C GLU A 3 39.43 29.04 -38.72
N THR A 4 38.42 28.16 -38.79
CA THR A 4 38.24 27.00 -39.72
C THR A 4 37.22 26.04 -39.05
N GLN A 5 35.94 25.96 -39.46
CA GLN A 5 35.38 25.25 -40.65
C GLN A 5 35.45 23.72 -40.43
N GLU A 6 34.48 22.81 -40.64
CA GLU A 6 33.13 22.71 -41.24
C GLU A 6 32.68 21.25 -41.00
N GLU A 7 31.38 20.98 -40.89
CA GLU A 7 30.80 19.61 -40.86
C GLU A 7 31.08 18.85 -42.18
N PRO A 8 30.75 17.54 -42.28
CA PRO A 8 29.40 17.23 -42.77
C PRO A 8 28.70 16.05 -42.06
N GLN A 9 27.38 16.21 -42.08
CA GLN A 9 26.29 15.28 -41.80
C GLN A 9 26.28 14.00 -42.67
N GLN A 10 25.32 13.13 -42.31
CA GLN A 10 24.70 12.04 -43.11
C GLN A 10 25.55 10.76 -43.18
N GLU A 11 25.06 9.55 -42.96
CA GLU A 11 23.72 8.98 -43.16
C GLU A 11 23.71 7.57 -42.53
N SER A 12 22.68 7.25 -41.76
CA SER A 12 22.11 5.89 -41.67
C SER A 12 20.80 6.05 -40.89
N GLU A 13 19.70 6.27 -41.59
CA GLU A 13 18.72 5.21 -41.91
C GLU A 13 18.23 4.58 -40.61
N ASP A 14 17.13 5.06 -40.04
CA ASP A 14 15.77 4.66 -40.47
C ASP A 14 15.62 3.14 -40.49
N LYS A 15 15.38 2.57 -39.32
CA LYS A 15 14.37 1.53 -39.03
C LYS A 15 14.72 0.78 -37.77
N GLU A 16 13.68 0.31 -37.09
CA GLU A 16 13.70 -0.62 -35.96
C GLU A 16 14.21 0.08 -34.68
N GLU A 17 13.44 0.30 -33.63
CA GLU A 17 12.22 -0.34 -33.14
C GLU A 17 11.33 0.74 -32.50
N GLU A 18 10.30 1.18 -33.22
CA GLU A 18 9.02 1.50 -32.57
C GLU A 18 8.34 0.12 -32.38
N GLU A 19 8.97 -0.75 -31.59
CA GLU A 19 8.23 -1.83 -30.93
C GLU A 19 7.33 -1.07 -29.96
N GLU A 20 6.08 -0.86 -30.37
CA GLU A 20 4.97 -0.82 -29.43
C GLU A 20 5.25 -1.96 -28.45
N GLU A 21 5.70 -1.60 -27.23
CA GLU A 21 5.68 -2.52 -26.10
C GLU A 21 4.26 -3.07 -26.09
N GLU A 22 4.08 -4.31 -26.56
CA GLU A 22 2.89 -5.08 -26.29
C GLU A 22 2.76 -5.03 -24.77
N GLU A 23 1.87 -4.20 -24.24
CA GLU A 23 1.53 -4.19 -22.82
C GLU A 23 1.07 -5.61 -22.50
N GLU A 24 1.98 -6.43 -21.98
CA GLU A 24 1.63 -7.73 -21.41
C GLU A 24 0.52 -7.44 -20.40
N GLU A 25 -0.67 -8.03 -20.58
CA GLU A 25 -1.75 -7.87 -19.60
C GLU A 25 -1.23 -8.38 -18.24
N GLU A 26 -0.83 -7.46 -17.36
CA GLU A 26 -0.45 -7.80 -16.00
C GLU A 26 -1.67 -8.46 -15.33
N PRO A 27 -1.48 -9.61 -14.67
CA PRO A 27 -2.57 -10.24 -13.94
C PRO A 27 -3.11 -9.27 -12.89
N GLU A 28 -4.44 -9.15 -12.78
CA GLU A 28 -5.08 -8.30 -11.80
C GLU A 28 -4.53 -8.56 -10.38
N ASP A 29 -4.21 -7.49 -9.65
CA ASP A 29 -3.76 -7.60 -8.27
C ASP A 29 -4.91 -8.15 -7.41
N ILE A 30 -4.68 -9.33 -6.83
CA ILE A 30 -5.60 -10.03 -5.94
C ILE A 30 -5.56 -9.50 -4.50
N TYR A 31 -4.55 -8.69 -4.15
CA TYR A 31 -4.37 -8.16 -2.81
C TYR A 31 -5.53 -7.28 -2.33
N PRO A 32 -6.12 -6.36 -3.12
CA PRO A 32 -7.23 -5.52 -2.69
C PRO A 32 -8.44 -6.33 -2.19
N ALA A 33 -8.81 -7.40 -2.91
CA ALA A 33 -9.92 -8.27 -2.52
C ALA A 33 -9.64 -9.02 -1.21
N ILE A 34 -8.41 -9.54 -1.04
CA ILE A 34 -8.00 -10.23 0.18
C ILE A 34 -7.95 -9.26 1.37
N ARG A 35 -7.48 -8.03 1.13
CA ARG A 35 -7.38 -6.99 2.15
C ARG A 35 -8.76 -6.59 2.66
N GLU A 36 -9.73 -6.37 1.78
CA GLU A 36 -11.11 -6.06 2.16
C GLU A 36 -11.77 -7.20 2.97
N GLU A 37 -11.56 -8.45 2.56
CA GLU A 37 -12.05 -9.62 3.31
C GLU A 37 -11.47 -9.65 4.73
N CYS A 38 -10.17 -9.35 4.87
CA CYS A 38 -9.47 -9.34 6.15
C CYS A 38 -9.84 -8.15 7.03
N GLU A 39 -10.09 -6.97 6.45
CA GLU A 39 -10.60 -5.79 7.17
C GLU A 39 -11.96 -6.01 7.81
N ASN A 40 -12.84 -6.75 7.11
CA ASN A 40 -14.22 -7.00 7.54
C ASN A 40 -14.34 -8.24 8.45
N ASN A 41 -13.23 -8.91 8.76
CA ASN A 41 -13.23 -10.02 9.71
C ASN A 41 -13.56 -9.52 11.12
N SER A 42 -14.32 -10.31 11.89
CA SER A 42 -14.67 -10.07 13.28
C SER A 42 -13.52 -9.61 14.20
N HIS A 43 -12.29 -10.11 13.98
CA HIS A 43 -11.11 -9.72 14.76
C HIS A 43 -10.57 -8.33 14.39
N VAL A 44 -10.79 -7.86 13.16
CA VAL A 44 -10.25 -6.61 12.63
C VAL A 44 -11.30 -5.49 12.61
N ALA A 45 -12.59 -5.85 12.51
CA ALA A 45 -13.70 -4.92 12.40
C ALA A 45 -13.76 -3.88 13.53
N HIS A 46 -13.41 -4.26 14.76
CA HIS A 46 -13.36 -3.30 15.88
C HIS A 46 -12.23 -2.29 15.73
N LEU A 47 -11.05 -2.72 15.27
CA LEU A 47 -9.90 -1.85 14.99
C LEU A 47 -10.20 -0.92 13.82
N LYS A 48 -10.86 -1.44 12.77
CA LYS A 48 -11.33 -0.67 11.62
C LYS A 48 -12.25 0.47 12.04
N HIS A 49 -13.23 0.18 12.90
CA HIS A 49 -14.15 1.19 13.41
C HIS A 49 -13.45 2.32 14.17
N HIS A 50 -12.43 2.02 14.99
CA HIS A 50 -11.65 3.05 15.70
C HIS A 50 -10.84 3.91 14.72
N PHE A 51 -10.23 3.28 13.72
CA PHE A 51 -9.48 3.98 12.68
C PHE A 51 -10.38 4.90 11.84
N GLU A 52 -11.53 4.40 11.38
CA GLU A 52 -12.51 5.19 10.62
C GLU A 52 -13.04 6.38 11.42
N HIS A 53 -13.40 6.16 12.70
CA HIS A 53 -13.85 7.25 13.57
C HIS A 53 -12.76 8.31 13.80
N CYS A 54 -11.49 7.91 13.89
CA CYS A 54 -10.39 8.88 13.93
C CYS A 54 -10.29 9.67 12.62
N ASN A 55 -10.34 8.99 11.47
CA ASN A 55 -10.24 9.64 10.17
C ASN A 55 -11.37 10.66 9.98
N GLU A 56 -12.61 10.28 10.28
CA GLU A 56 -13.76 11.19 10.21
C GLU A 56 -13.56 12.44 11.08
N LYS A 57 -12.97 12.29 12.26
CA LYS A 57 -12.70 13.41 13.17
C LYS A 57 -11.60 14.34 12.63
N VAL A 58 -10.52 13.77 12.10
CA VAL A 58 -9.41 14.52 11.52
C VAL A 58 -9.85 15.23 10.23
N GLU A 59 -10.54 14.54 9.33
CA GLU A 59 -11.10 15.10 8.09
C GLU A 59 -12.14 16.19 8.35
N ALA A 60 -12.96 16.03 9.39
CA ALA A 60 -13.91 17.06 9.80
C ALA A 60 -13.26 18.27 10.50
N GLY A 61 -11.94 18.28 10.70
CA GLY A 61 -11.23 19.34 11.43
C GLY A 61 -11.63 19.43 12.90
N LYS A 62 -12.22 18.36 13.46
CA LYS A 62 -12.62 18.23 14.86
C LYS A 62 -11.52 17.61 15.72
N GLY A 63 -10.41 17.22 15.10
CA GLY A 63 -9.22 16.73 15.78
C GLY A 63 -8.43 17.87 16.43
N PHE A 64 -7.48 17.51 17.28
CA PHE A 64 -6.50 18.46 17.81
C PHE A 64 -5.55 18.95 16.71
N GLU A 65 -4.91 20.11 16.93
CA GLU A 65 -3.89 20.63 16.01
C GLU A 65 -2.74 19.61 15.89
N GLY A 66 -2.54 19.10 14.67
CA GLY A 66 -1.55 18.04 14.41
C GLY A 66 -1.99 16.63 14.79
N GLU A 67 -3.26 16.41 15.15
CA GLU A 67 -3.81 15.07 15.35
C GLU A 67 -3.75 14.26 14.05
N ASN A 68 -3.26 13.02 14.16
CA ASN A 68 -3.27 12.03 13.10
C ASN A 68 -3.75 10.69 13.64
N CYS A 69 -4.17 9.79 12.74
CA CYS A 69 -4.72 8.49 13.10
C CYS A 69 -3.66 7.38 13.15
N ALA A 70 -2.38 7.74 13.22
CA ALA A 70 -1.29 6.76 13.30
C ALA A 70 -1.26 6.02 14.64
N GLU A 71 -1.85 6.59 15.69
CA GLU A 71 -2.02 5.89 16.96
C GLU A 71 -2.96 4.69 16.83
N GLU A 72 -4.08 4.84 16.11
CA GLU A 72 -5.01 3.73 15.85
C GLU A 72 -4.44 2.68 14.88
N MET A 73 -3.48 3.09 14.05
CA MET A 73 -2.63 2.16 13.28
C MET A 73 -1.53 1.48 14.12
N ARG A 74 -1.36 1.82 15.40
CA ARG A 74 -0.30 1.28 16.28
C ARG A 74 -0.81 0.65 17.59
N ASN A 75 -1.99 1.03 18.10
CA ASN A 75 -2.37 0.73 19.48
C ASN A 75 -3.77 0.07 19.57
N PRO A 76 -3.89 -1.19 20.03
CA PRO A 76 -5.20 -1.76 20.34
C PRO A 76 -5.70 -1.20 21.68
N VAL A 77 -6.67 -0.28 21.66
CA VAL A 77 -7.42 0.04 22.88
C VAL A 77 -8.38 -1.11 23.20
N SER A 78 -8.07 -1.79 24.30
CA SER A 78 -8.97 -2.61 25.14
C SER A 78 -9.27 -4.07 24.71
N LYS A 79 -8.44 -5.02 25.16
CA LYS A 79 -8.88 -6.24 25.90
C LYS A 79 -7.68 -7.04 26.45
N PRO A 80 -7.68 -7.43 27.73
CA PRO A 80 -6.66 -8.32 28.29
C PRO A 80 -7.15 -9.76 28.15
N GLN A 81 -6.83 -10.44 27.05
CA GLN A 81 -6.98 -11.90 26.98
C GLN A 81 -5.78 -12.48 26.26
N HIS A 82 -5.10 -13.42 26.94
CA HIS A 82 -3.94 -14.21 26.54
C HIS A 82 -2.57 -13.62 26.94
N ALA A 83 -2.26 -13.82 28.22
CA ALA A 83 -0.94 -13.62 28.80
C ALA A 83 0.03 -14.76 28.43
N HIS A 84 0.34 -14.98 27.14
CA HIS A 84 1.36 -15.97 26.73
C HIS A 84 2.17 -15.63 25.47
N THR A 85 1.95 -14.49 24.81
CA THR A 85 2.68 -14.10 23.59
C THR A 85 3.51 -12.83 23.81
N PRO A 86 4.75 -12.75 23.31
CA PRO A 86 5.63 -11.61 23.53
C PRO A 86 5.11 -10.38 22.77
N LEU A 87 4.64 -9.38 23.53
CA LEU A 87 4.77 -7.93 23.30
C LEU A 87 4.67 -7.42 21.85
N THR A 88 3.61 -7.78 21.12
CA THR A 88 3.27 -7.10 19.86
C THR A 88 1.93 -6.39 20.01
N PRO A 89 1.90 -5.05 19.97
CA PRO A 89 0.63 -4.31 19.91
C PRO A 89 -0.04 -4.64 18.57
N TYR A 90 -1.09 -5.44 18.60
CA TYR A 90 -1.89 -5.79 17.42
C TYR A 90 -2.64 -4.56 16.95
N SER A 91 -2.08 -3.84 15.99
CA SER A 91 -2.71 -2.67 15.40
C SER A 91 -3.53 -3.01 14.17
N PHE A 92 -4.40 -2.10 13.71
CA PHE A 92 -5.28 -2.35 12.55
C PHE A 92 -4.51 -2.93 11.36
N LEU A 93 -3.38 -2.32 10.99
CA LEU A 93 -2.56 -2.77 9.86
C LEU A 93 -1.97 -4.17 10.09
N HIS A 94 -1.36 -4.42 11.26
CA HIS A 94 -0.83 -5.75 11.59
C HIS A 94 -1.92 -6.82 11.58
N ALA A 95 -3.12 -6.49 12.08
CA ALA A 95 -4.23 -7.42 12.11
C ALA A 95 -4.75 -7.78 10.70
N VAL A 96 -4.77 -6.81 9.79
CA VAL A 96 -5.10 -7.02 8.38
C VAL A 96 -4.03 -7.86 7.70
N ASP A 97 -2.75 -7.52 7.87
CA ASP A 97 -1.64 -8.18 7.19
C ASP A 97 -1.42 -9.62 7.67
N ASP A 98 -1.59 -9.90 8.97
CA ASP A 98 -1.54 -11.26 9.51
C ASP A 98 -2.64 -12.16 8.92
N CYS A 99 -3.79 -11.58 8.55
CA CYS A 99 -4.84 -12.28 7.85
C CYS A 99 -4.56 -12.39 6.34
N ALA A 100 -4.07 -11.32 5.72
CA ALA A 100 -3.93 -11.20 4.27
C ALA A 100 -2.73 -11.98 3.72
N ALA A 101 -1.58 -11.92 4.40
CA ALA A 101 -0.34 -12.55 3.96
C ALA A 101 -0.50 -14.05 3.62
N PRO A 102 -1.01 -14.92 4.51
CA PRO A 102 -1.14 -16.35 4.19
C PRO A 102 -2.08 -16.60 3.01
N LYS A 103 -3.12 -15.78 2.82
CA LYS A 103 -4.05 -15.92 1.69
C LYS A 103 -3.42 -15.45 0.38
N LEU A 104 -2.72 -14.33 0.42
CA LEU A 104 -2.04 -13.76 -0.75
C LEU A 104 -0.98 -14.72 -1.28
N PHE A 105 -0.09 -15.21 -0.41
CA PHE A 105 0.99 -16.12 -0.81
C PHE A 105 0.49 -17.52 -1.23
N THR A 106 -0.76 -17.91 -0.95
CA THR A 106 -1.35 -19.13 -1.53
C THR A 106 -1.80 -18.98 -2.98
N LYS A 107 -1.93 -17.74 -3.46
CA LYS A 107 -2.47 -17.41 -4.78
C LYS A 107 -1.41 -16.93 -5.77
N LEU A 108 -0.30 -16.36 -5.27
CA LEU A 108 0.83 -15.86 -6.06
C LEU A 108 1.84 -16.95 -6.46
N VAL A 109 1.36 -18.12 -6.92
CA VAL A 109 2.21 -19.27 -7.31
C VAL A 109 2.54 -19.22 -8.79
#